data_AF-A0A382FWJ6-F1
#
_entry.id   AF-A0A382FWJ6-F1
#
_cell.length_a   1.000
_cell.length_b   1.000
_cell.length_c   1.000
_cell.angle_alpha   90.00
_cell.angle_beta   90.00
_cell.angle_gamma   90.00
#
_symmetry.space_group_name_H-M   'P 1'
#
loop_
_entity.id
_entity.type
_entity.pdbx_description
1 polymer ?
#
loop_
_entity_poly.entity_id
_entity_poly.type
_entity_poly.pdbx_seq_one_letter_code
_entity_poly.pdbx_strand_id
1 'polypeptide(L)'
;MANISSFRGWRYNSDLVDDYSDVIVPPYDVITAKERDAYYDRSPYNYIRINLNRLPGNSRYESASSALRHWKNNGVLVKEDQNAIYIVSQTFEQADNRVERIGCICSVQLTEFGNVVLPHEKTIEKHLNDRLQLME
;
A
#
# COMPACT_ATOMS: atom_id res chain seq x y z
N MET A 1 -0.45 25.31 7.68
CA MET A 1 -0.94 24.05 8.30
C MET A 1 -1.53 23.18 7.20
N ALA A 2 -1.32 21.87 7.25
CA ALA A 2 -1.83 20.96 6.21
C ALA A 2 -3.34 20.81 6.34
N ASN A 3 -4.05 20.98 5.22
CA ASN A 3 -5.49 20.73 5.14
C ASN A 3 -5.70 19.26 4.75
N ILE A 4 -6.41 18.52 5.61
CA ILE A 4 -6.73 17.12 5.39
C ILE A 4 -8.22 16.92 5.13
N SER A 5 -8.57 15.86 4.40
CA SER A 5 -9.95 15.45 4.19
C SER A 5 -10.10 13.92 4.21
N SER A 6 -11.28 13.49 4.63
CA SER A 6 -11.71 12.09 4.57
C SER A 6 -11.99 11.66 3.12
N PHE A 7 -11.76 10.39 2.80
CA PHE A 7 -12.05 9.82 1.48
C PHE A 7 -12.62 8.40 1.60
N ARG A 8 -13.20 7.88 0.51
CA ARG A 8 -13.63 6.48 0.41
C ARG A 8 -12.48 5.62 -0.10
N GLY A 9 -11.70 5.10 0.83
CA GLY A 9 -10.64 4.12 0.58
C GLY A 9 -11.17 2.72 0.30
N TRP A 10 -10.23 1.84 -0.05
CA TRP A 10 -10.45 0.41 -0.25
C TRP A 10 -9.72 -0.36 0.85
N ARG A 11 -10.37 -1.36 1.44
CA ARG A 11 -9.78 -2.26 2.44
C ARG A 11 -10.03 -3.70 2.07
N TYR A 12 -9.20 -4.62 2.57
CA TYR A 12 -9.54 -6.03 2.48
C TYR A 12 -10.83 -6.32 3.23
N ASN A 13 -11.64 -7.16 2.61
CA ASN A 13 -12.84 -7.69 3.22
C ASN A 13 -12.47 -8.67 4.33
N SER A 14 -12.87 -8.36 5.56
CA SER A 14 -12.62 -9.17 6.75
C SER A 14 -13.32 -10.53 6.72
N ASP A 15 -14.32 -10.72 5.85
CA ASP A 15 -14.97 -12.02 5.67
C ASP A 15 -14.17 -12.96 4.74
N LEU A 16 -13.20 -12.41 4.00
CA LEU A 16 -12.35 -13.16 3.06
C LEU A 16 -10.87 -13.18 3.46
N VAL A 17 -10.46 -12.25 4.33
CA VAL A 17 -9.09 -12.10 4.82
C VAL A 17 -9.16 -11.99 6.34
N ASP A 18 -8.82 -13.09 7.00
CA ASP A 18 -8.87 -13.20 8.46
C ASP A 18 -7.69 -12.47 9.13
N ASP A 19 -6.48 -12.64 8.59
CA ASP A 19 -5.27 -11.99 9.11
C ASP A 19 -4.63 -11.08 8.04
N TYR A 20 -4.53 -9.78 8.36
CA TYR A 20 -3.87 -8.82 7.48
C TYR A 20 -2.38 -9.14 7.26
N SER A 21 -1.72 -9.85 8.19
CA SER A 21 -0.32 -10.26 8.06
C SER A 21 -0.06 -11.19 6.86
N ASP A 22 -1.12 -11.84 6.37
CA ASP A 22 -1.07 -12.70 5.19
C ASP A 22 -1.14 -11.94 3.88
N VAL A 23 -1.61 -10.69 3.90
CA VAL A 23 -1.91 -9.93 2.68
C VAL A 23 -1.13 -8.62 2.53
N ILE A 24 -0.48 -8.14 3.59
CA ILE A 24 0.39 -6.95 3.52
C ILE A 24 1.84 -7.33 3.23
N VAL A 25 2.60 -6.36 2.72
CA VAL A 25 4.03 -6.48 2.41
C VAL A 25 4.77 -5.21 2.81
N PRO A 26 6.09 -5.30 3.07
CA PRO A 26 6.92 -4.11 3.27
C PRO A 26 7.08 -3.33 1.94
N PRO A 27 7.77 -2.17 1.95
CA PRO A 27 8.14 -1.45 0.74
C PRO A 27 8.85 -2.34 -0.29
N TYR A 28 8.58 -2.11 -1.58
CA TYR A 28 9.03 -3.01 -2.66
C TYR A 28 10.56 -3.06 -2.82
N ASP A 29 11.24 -2.01 -2.42
CA ASP A 29 12.68 -1.79 -2.55
C ASP A 29 13.49 -2.54 -1.49
N VAL A 30 12.84 -3.06 -0.44
CA VAL A 30 13.47 -3.89 0.59
C VAL A 30 13.17 -5.39 0.44
N ILE A 31 12.39 -5.80 -0.57
CA ILE A 31 11.95 -7.19 -0.77
C ILE A 31 12.92 -7.92 -1.70
N THR A 32 13.51 -9.02 -1.24
CA THR A 32 14.29 -9.94 -2.07
C THR A 32 13.38 -10.82 -2.96
N ALA A 33 13.94 -11.40 -4.03
CA ALA A 33 13.19 -12.33 -4.89
C ALA A 33 12.62 -13.54 -4.13
N LYS A 34 13.38 -14.07 -3.15
CA LYS A 34 12.93 -15.18 -2.30
C LYS A 34 11.77 -14.78 -1.41
N GLU A 35 11.83 -13.61 -0.78
CA GLU A 35 10.74 -13.09 0.05
C GLU A 35 9.50 -12.77 -0.79
N ARG A 36 9.69 -12.18 -1.98
CA ARG A 36 8.61 -11.96 -2.94
C ARG A 36 7.86 -13.26 -3.20
N ASP A 37 8.57 -14.32 -3.56
CA ASP A 37 7.94 -15.60 -3.88
C ASP A 37 7.25 -16.21 -2.64
N ALA A 38 7.83 -16.06 -1.44
CA ALA A 38 7.16 -16.45 -0.19
C ALA A 38 5.85 -15.67 0.07
N TYR A 39 5.79 -14.38 -0.26
CA TYR A 39 4.54 -13.60 -0.18
C TYR A 39 3.50 -14.06 -1.22
N TYR A 40 3.94 -14.49 -2.40
CA TYR A 40 3.03 -15.07 -3.40
C TYR A 40 2.37 -16.35 -2.89
N ASP A 41 3.12 -17.17 -2.18
CA ASP A 41 2.66 -18.45 -1.64
C ASP A 41 1.80 -18.26 -0.37
N ARG A 42 2.01 -17.18 0.39
CA ARG A 42 1.27 -16.90 1.62
C ARG A 42 -0.22 -16.69 1.39
N SER A 43 -0.59 -15.95 0.35
CA SER A 43 -2.00 -15.71 0.03
C SER A 43 -2.23 -15.37 -1.45
N PRO A 44 -3.34 -15.84 -2.07
CA PRO A 44 -3.76 -15.39 -3.39
C PRO A 44 -4.09 -13.89 -3.43
N TYR A 45 -4.39 -13.28 -2.27
CA TYR A 45 -4.72 -11.87 -2.13
C TYR A 45 -3.57 -11.04 -1.59
N ASN A 46 -2.35 -11.59 -1.51
CA ASN A 46 -1.21 -10.86 -1.02
C ASN A 46 -0.83 -9.69 -1.95
N TYR A 47 -0.65 -8.50 -1.36
CA TYR A 47 -0.39 -7.24 -2.06
C TYR A 47 0.91 -7.26 -2.87
N ILE A 48 1.81 -8.25 -2.68
CA ILE A 48 2.98 -8.47 -3.54
C ILE A 48 2.65 -8.53 -5.03
N ARG A 49 1.44 -9.01 -5.36
CA ARG A 49 0.92 -9.12 -6.74
C ARG A 49 0.73 -7.77 -7.41
N ILE A 50 0.59 -6.72 -6.61
CA ILE A 50 0.49 -5.31 -7.04
C ILE A 50 1.82 -4.59 -6.81
N ASN A 51 2.38 -4.72 -5.61
CA ASN A 51 3.52 -3.93 -5.14
C ASN A 51 4.84 -4.27 -5.85
N LEU A 52 5.09 -5.56 -6.10
CA LEU A 52 6.30 -6.08 -6.75
C LEU A 52 5.98 -7.36 -7.54
N ASN A 53 5.29 -7.21 -8.66
CA ASN A 53 4.90 -8.35 -9.48
C ASN A 53 6.13 -9.06 -10.11
N ARG A 54 6.08 -10.39 -10.20
CA ARG A 54 7.21 -11.22 -10.65
C ARG A 54 7.39 -11.29 -12.17
N LEU A 55 6.40 -10.85 -12.95
CA LEU A 55 6.50 -10.83 -14.40
C LEU A 55 7.54 -9.80 -14.87
N PRO A 56 8.18 -10.03 -16.03
CA PRO A 56 9.15 -9.09 -16.58
C PRO A 56 8.47 -7.89 -17.26
N GLY A 57 9.19 -6.76 -17.35
CA GLY A 57 8.78 -5.60 -18.14
C GLY A 57 7.39 -5.07 -17.81
N ASN A 58 6.64 -4.66 -18.83
CA ASN A 58 5.32 -4.04 -18.67
C ASN A 58 4.23 -5.03 -18.26
N SER A 59 4.40 -6.33 -18.53
CA SER A 59 3.42 -7.36 -18.17
C SER A 59 3.19 -7.44 -16.66
N ARG A 60 4.15 -6.99 -15.85
CA ARG A 60 4.03 -6.88 -14.40
C ARG A 60 2.95 -5.87 -13.97
N TYR A 61 2.83 -4.75 -14.69
CA TYR A 61 1.83 -3.72 -14.42
C TYR A 61 0.45 -4.15 -14.92
N GLU A 62 0.38 -4.76 -16.10
CA GLU A 62 -0.86 -5.33 -16.65
C GLU A 62 -1.44 -6.41 -15.71
N SER A 63 -0.57 -7.27 -15.18
CA SER A 63 -0.94 -8.30 -14.20
C SER A 63 -1.39 -7.69 -12.87
N ALA A 64 -0.69 -6.68 -12.36
CA ALA A 64 -1.09 -5.95 -11.16
C ALA A 64 -2.47 -5.29 -11.34
N SER A 65 -2.69 -4.56 -12.44
CA SER A 65 -3.97 -3.94 -12.77
C SER A 65 -5.10 -4.96 -12.88
N SER A 66 -4.83 -6.11 -13.50
CA SER A 66 -5.81 -7.21 -13.62
C SER A 66 -6.14 -7.84 -12.28
N ALA A 67 -5.14 -8.08 -11.41
CA ALA A 67 -5.35 -8.57 -10.05
C ALA A 67 -6.17 -7.59 -9.21
N LEU A 68 -5.82 -6.29 -9.25
CA LEU A 68 -6.54 -5.26 -8.50
C LEU A 68 -8.00 -5.13 -8.96
N ARG A 69 -8.27 -5.16 -10.27
CA ARG A 69 -9.63 -5.16 -10.82
C ARG A 69 -10.40 -6.41 -10.38
N HIS A 70 -9.77 -7.58 -10.45
CA HIS A 70 -10.37 -8.82 -10.00
C HIS A 70 -10.74 -8.74 -8.50
N TRP A 71 -9.85 -8.26 -7.64
CA TRP A 71 -10.11 -8.13 -6.21
C TRP A 71 -11.26 -7.17 -5.89
N LYS A 72 -11.33 -6.03 -6.57
CA LYS A 72 -12.44 -5.07 -6.43
C LYS A 72 -13.77 -5.67 -6.88
N ASN A 73 -13.79 -6.37 -8.01
CA ASN A 73 -15.01 -6.94 -8.59
C ASN A 73 -15.55 -8.15 -7.80
N ASN A 74 -14.67 -8.90 -7.13
CA ASN A 74 -15.03 -10.10 -6.37
C ASN A 74 -15.12 -9.84 -4.86
N GLY A 75 -15.14 -8.58 -4.43
CA GLY A 75 -15.32 -8.21 -3.02
C GLY A 75 -14.16 -8.58 -2.10
N VAL A 76 -12.97 -8.90 -2.65
CA VAL A 76 -11.73 -9.08 -1.87
C VAL A 76 -11.27 -7.74 -1.30
N LEU A 77 -11.34 -6.69 -2.13
CA LEU A 77 -11.25 -5.31 -1.69
C LEU A 77 -12.63 -4.68 -1.74
N VAL A 78 -13.06 -4.14 -0.61
CA VAL A 78 -14.33 -3.41 -0.48
C VAL A 78 -14.04 -1.92 -0.33
N LYS A 79 -14.83 -1.10 -1.01
CA LYS A 79 -14.75 0.35 -0.89
C LYS A 79 -15.61 0.79 0.28
N GLU A 80 -15.15 1.74 1.08
CA GLU A 80 -16.01 2.29 2.14
C GLU A 80 -17.25 2.96 1.58
N ASP A 81 -18.38 2.78 2.27
CA ASP A 81 -19.65 3.40 1.93
C ASP A 81 -19.64 4.92 2.22
N GLN A 82 -18.85 5.33 3.22
CA GLN A 82 -18.73 6.72 3.67
C GLN A 82 -17.28 7.18 3.62
N ASN A 83 -17.07 8.49 3.51
CA ASN A 83 -15.73 9.04 3.64
C ASN A 83 -15.21 8.81 5.06
N ALA A 84 -13.96 8.37 5.19
CA ALA A 84 -13.32 8.13 6.47
C ALA A 84 -11.90 8.72 6.51
N ILE A 85 -11.41 8.96 7.73
CA ILE A 85 -9.98 9.06 8.03
C ILE A 85 -9.62 7.74 8.71
N TYR A 86 -8.61 7.06 8.20
CA TYR A 86 -8.22 5.75 8.71
C TYR A 86 -7.14 5.92 9.77
N ILE A 87 -7.42 5.50 10.99
CA ILE A 87 -6.41 5.45 12.06
C ILE A 87 -5.65 4.13 11.94
N VAL A 88 -4.33 4.20 11.93
CA VAL A 88 -3.45 3.03 11.91
C VAL A 88 -2.64 3.05 13.19
N SER A 89 -2.87 2.07 14.08
CA SER A 89 -1.99 1.81 15.21
C SER A 89 -1.09 0.63 14.90
N GLN A 90 0.20 0.79 15.16
CA GLN A 90 1.22 -0.23 15.01
C GLN A 90 1.94 -0.38 16.33
N THR A 91 2.11 -1.62 16.78
CA THR A 91 2.91 -1.93 17.97
C THR A 91 4.11 -2.78 17.57
N PHE A 92 5.29 -2.40 18.03
CA PHE A 92 6.54 -3.12 17.74
C PHE A 92 7.54 -2.97 18.89
N GLU A 93 8.52 -3.89 18.95
CA GLU A 93 9.60 -3.84 19.93
C GLU A 93 10.78 -3.03 19.38
N GLN A 94 11.31 -2.12 20.20
CA GLN A 94 12.50 -1.33 19.89
C GLN A 94 13.38 -1.22 21.14
N ALA A 95 14.59 -1.78 21.09
CA ALA A 95 15.54 -1.79 22.21
C ALA A 95 14.88 -2.25 23.53
N ASP A 96 14.25 -3.43 23.49
CA ASP A 96 13.53 -4.07 24.61
C ASP A 96 12.33 -3.28 25.17
N ASN A 97 11.87 -2.25 24.47
CA ASN A 97 10.68 -1.49 24.81
C ASN A 97 9.60 -1.70 23.76
N ARG A 98 8.38 -1.97 24.24
CA ARG A 98 7.18 -1.99 23.41
C ARG A 98 6.77 -0.57 23.05
N VAL A 99 6.83 -0.23 21.77
CA VAL A 99 6.47 1.09 21.23
C VAL A 99 5.15 1.00 20.49
N GLU A 100 4.25 1.95 20.74
CA GLU A 100 3.05 2.17 19.93
C GLU A 100 3.23 3.40 19.04
N ARG A 101 2.96 3.24 17.74
CA ARG A 101 2.90 4.31 16.75
C ARG A 101 1.48 4.41 16.23
N ILE A 102 0.86 5.57 16.43
CA ILE A 102 -0.45 5.89 15.87
C ILE A 102 -0.26 6.91 14.75
N GLY A 103 -0.80 6.59 13.58
CA GLY A 103 -0.85 7.46 12.42
C GLY A 103 -2.24 7.49 11.82
N CYS A 104 -2.40 8.25 10.75
CA CYS A 104 -3.63 8.23 9.97
C CYS A 104 -3.36 8.26 8.46
N ILE A 105 -4.30 7.72 7.70
CA ILE A 105 -4.37 7.82 6.25
C ILE A 105 -5.54 8.73 5.91
N CYS A 106 -5.24 9.84 5.24
CA CYS A 106 -6.21 10.83 4.79
C CYS A 106 -5.72 11.46 3.48
N SER A 107 -6.62 12.16 2.78
CA SER A 107 -6.20 13.01 1.67
C SER A 107 -5.62 14.31 2.21
N VAL A 108 -4.60 14.85 1.54
CA VAL A 108 -4.01 16.16 1.85
C VAL A 108 -4.19 17.10 0.66
N GLN A 109 -4.48 18.37 0.92
CA GLN A 109 -4.51 19.38 -0.14
C GLN A 109 -3.12 19.52 -0.78
N LEU A 110 -3.07 19.54 -2.12
CA LEU A 110 -1.84 19.83 -2.85
C LEU A 110 -1.42 21.29 -2.61
N THR A 111 -0.14 21.49 -2.31
CA THR A 111 0.45 22.81 -2.09
C THR A 111 1.76 22.92 -2.86
N GLU A 112 2.26 24.15 -3.03
CA GLU A 112 3.62 24.36 -3.51
C GLU A 112 4.64 23.60 -2.64
N PHE A 113 5.68 23.09 -3.31
CA PHE A 113 6.71 22.26 -2.69
C PHE A 113 7.44 23.00 -1.56
N GLY A 114 7.52 22.37 -0.38
CA GLY A 114 8.28 22.91 0.75
C GLY A 114 7.58 24.00 1.57
N ASN A 115 6.34 24.38 1.23
CA ASN A 115 5.60 25.38 2.00
C ASN A 115 4.83 24.75 3.18
N VAL A 116 3.86 23.88 2.87
CA VAL A 116 2.99 23.26 3.89
C VAL A 116 3.39 21.81 4.16
N VAL A 117 3.67 21.05 3.09
CA VAL A 117 4.21 19.69 3.17
C VAL A 117 5.72 19.78 2.96
N LEU A 118 6.47 19.41 3.98
CA LEU A 118 7.94 19.45 3.95
C LEU A 118 8.49 18.14 3.37
N PRO A 119 9.52 18.21 2.51
CA PRO A 119 10.21 17.00 2.06
C PRO A 119 10.94 16.34 3.22
N HIS A 120 10.80 15.03 3.35
CA HIS A 120 11.53 14.23 4.35
C HIS A 120 12.67 13.41 3.73
N GLU A 121 12.64 13.18 2.42
CA GLU A 121 13.61 12.36 1.68
C GLU A 121 13.85 12.89 0.25
N LYS A 122 14.98 12.52 -0.36
CA LYS A 122 15.27 12.78 -1.78
C LYS A 122 14.73 11.66 -2.65
N THR A 123 13.74 11.97 -3.50
CA THR A 123 13.18 11.00 -4.44
C THR A 123 14.15 10.68 -5.57
N ILE A 124 14.28 9.40 -5.92
CA ILE A 124 15.08 8.93 -7.05
C ILE A 124 14.17 8.75 -8.28
N GLU A 125 14.54 9.36 -9.41
CA GLU A 125 13.75 9.37 -10.65
C GLU A 125 13.31 7.99 -11.12
N LYS A 126 14.20 6.99 -11.02
CA LYS A 126 13.89 5.59 -11.34
C LYS A 126 12.68 5.06 -10.57
N HIS A 127 12.59 5.36 -9.27
CA HIS A 127 11.49 4.90 -8.43
C HIS A 127 10.19 5.65 -8.74
N LEU A 128 10.27 6.93 -9.07
CA LEU A 128 9.12 7.73 -9.48
C LEU A 128 8.52 7.19 -10.78
N ASN A 129 9.35 6.95 -11.80
CA ASN A 129 8.89 6.43 -13.10
C ASN A 129 8.27 5.03 -12.97
N ASP A 130 8.86 4.16 -12.14
CA ASP A 130 8.34 2.83 -11.86
C ASP A 130 6.94 2.88 -11.21
N ARG A 131 6.74 3.75 -10.22
CA ARG A 131 5.43 3.90 -9.56
C ARG A 131 4.41 4.60 -10.46
N LEU A 132 4.82 5.54 -11.31
CA LEU A 132 3.94 6.19 -12.28
C LEU A 132 3.40 5.18 -13.30
N GLN A 133 4.27 4.34 -13.88
CA GLN A 133 3.86 3.29 -14.82
C GLN A 133 2.92 2.24 -14.19
N LEU A 134 2.98 2.03 -12.87
CA LEU A 134 2.03 1.17 -12.16
C LEU A 134 0.63 1.81 -12.05
N MET A 135 0.55 3.14 -12.12
CA MET A 135 -0.69 3.91 -12.02
C MET A 135 -1.35 4.21 -13.37
N GLU A 136 -0.60 4.11 -14.48
CA GLU A 136 -1.06 4.26 -15.87
C GLU A 136 -1.67 2.96 -16.42
#